data_AF-A0AAD7WCS0-F1
#
_entry.id   AF-A0AAD7WCS0-F1
#
_cell.length_a   1.000
_cell.length_b   1.000
_cell.length_c   1.000
_cell.angle_alpha   90.00
_cell.angle_beta   90.00
_cell.angle_gamma   90.00
#
_symmetry.space_group_name_H-M   'P 1'
#
loop_
_entity.id
_entity.type
_entity.pdbx_description
1 polymer ?
#
loop_
_entity_poly.entity_id
_entity_poly.type
_entity_poly.pdbx_seq_one_letter_code
_entity_poly.pdbx_strand_id
1 'polypeptide(L)'
;MKMLLSITALLVVLCLVTEAVQVKEGDFSFPLESVKKLKHLMGVDTEVKHSPRLAKTSTAAICADPDLPTEFLTLCQSKGAAMSLSRLGLLAARADLCEICAYAACTGCLFRS
;
A
#
# COMPACT_ATOMS: atom_id res chain seq x y z
N MET A 1 11.65 27.46 -28.03
CA MET A 1 11.74 27.91 -26.62
C MET A 1 10.41 27.80 -25.88
N LYS A 2 9.29 28.39 -26.35
CA LYS A 2 7.97 28.30 -25.66
C LYS A 2 7.43 26.88 -25.45
N MET A 3 7.58 25.99 -26.44
CA MET A 3 7.09 24.61 -26.35
C MET A 3 7.81 23.79 -25.26
N LEU A 4 9.12 24.00 -25.11
CA LEU A 4 9.92 23.34 -24.07
C LEU A 4 9.46 23.77 -22.67
N LEU A 5 9.25 25.07 -22.46
CA LEU A 5 8.75 25.60 -21.18
C LEU A 5 7.37 25.02 -20.82
N SER A 6 6.48 24.87 -21.80
CA SER A 6 5.16 24.29 -21.58
C SER A 6 5.23 22.80 -21.24
N ILE A 7 6.11 22.05 -21.91
CA ILE A 7 6.33 20.63 -21.61
C ILE A 7 6.96 20.47 -20.23
N THR A 8 7.95 21.29 -19.87
CA THR A 8 8.57 21.27 -18.55
C THR A 8 7.57 21.64 -17.46
N ALA A 9 6.72 22.66 -17.67
CA ALA A 9 5.67 23.02 -16.73
C ALA A 9 4.64 21.89 -16.55
N LEU A 10 4.23 21.25 -17.65
CA LEU A 10 3.31 20.11 -17.60
C LEU A 10 3.93 18.92 -16.87
N LEU A 11 5.21 18.61 -17.12
CA LEU A 11 5.94 17.55 -16.43
C LEU A 11 6.12 17.85 -14.94
N VAL A 12 6.39 19.09 -14.57
CA VAL A 12 6.47 19.49 -13.15
C VAL A 12 5.12 19.34 -12.49
N VAL A 13 4.03 19.78 -13.12
CA VAL A 13 2.66 19.57 -12.60
C VAL A 13 2.35 18.08 -12.50
N LEU A 14 2.69 17.27 -13.49
CA LEU A 14 2.51 15.82 -13.43
C LEU A 14 3.31 15.21 -12.27
N CYS A 15 4.58 15.57 -12.12
CA CYS A 15 5.44 15.08 -11.03
C CYS A 15 4.90 15.47 -9.65
N LEU A 16 4.31 16.66 -9.52
CA LEU A 16 3.66 17.13 -8.28
C LEU A 16 2.33 16.41 -8.00
N VAL A 17 1.72 15.79 -9.01
CA VAL A 17 0.47 15.03 -8.88
C VAL A 17 0.76 13.53 -8.77
N THR A 18 1.86 13.04 -9.36
CA THR A 18 2.36 11.67 -9.19
C THR A 18 3.14 11.58 -7.90
N GLU A 19 2.44 11.70 -6.80
CA GLU A 19 3.06 11.47 -5.50
C GLU A 19 3.11 9.98 -5.23
N ALA A 20 4.27 9.51 -4.78
CA ALA A 20 4.44 8.13 -4.36
C ALA A 20 3.69 7.95 -3.03
N VAL A 21 2.39 7.68 -3.11
CA VAL A 21 1.56 7.39 -1.94
C VAL A 21 2.15 6.18 -1.20
N GLN A 22 2.33 6.34 0.11
CA GLN A 22 2.82 5.28 0.98
C GLN A 22 1.83 4.99 2.09
N VAL A 23 1.61 3.73 2.40
CA VAL A 23 0.74 3.29 3.49
C VAL A 23 1.57 3.10 4.75
N LYS A 24 1.22 3.85 5.80
CA LYS A 24 1.85 3.76 7.12
C LYS A 24 1.02 2.86 8.05
N GLU A 25 1.66 1.84 8.60
CA GLU A 25 1.10 0.97 9.64
C GLU A 25 2.07 0.95 10.83
N GLY A 26 1.69 1.64 11.91
CA GLY A 26 2.55 1.82 13.07
C GLY A 26 3.83 2.56 12.70
N ASP A 27 4.97 1.93 12.94
CA ASP A 27 6.32 2.46 12.65
C ASP A 27 6.81 2.14 11.24
N PHE A 28 6.07 1.34 10.48
CA PHE A 28 6.45 0.92 9.14
C PHE A 28 5.69 1.72 8.08
N SER A 29 6.39 2.10 7.02
CA SER A 29 5.80 2.75 5.85
C SER A 29 6.09 1.89 4.63
N PHE A 30 5.07 1.64 3.81
CA PHE A 30 5.15 0.80 2.62
C PHE A 30 4.70 1.57 1.40
N PRO A 31 5.38 1.46 0.26
CA PRO A 31 4.88 2.05 -0.97
C PRO A 31 3.56 1.37 -1.38
N LEU A 32 2.62 2.15 -1.93
CA LEU A 32 1.32 1.64 -2.36
C LEU A 32 1.43 0.46 -3.35
N GLU A 33 2.45 0.46 -4.20
CA GLU A 33 2.79 -0.64 -5.12
C GLU A 33 3.00 -1.97 -4.39
N SER A 34 3.78 -1.97 -3.30
CA SER A 34 4.01 -3.16 -2.48
C SER A 34 2.72 -3.62 -1.81
N VAL A 35 1.87 -2.67 -1.37
CA VAL A 35 0.56 -2.98 -0.78
C VAL A 35 -0.41 -3.56 -1.82
N LYS A 36 -0.38 -3.11 -3.07
CA LYS A 36 -1.14 -3.71 -4.18
C LYS A 36 -0.68 -5.14 -4.46
N LYS A 37 0.63 -5.42 -4.43
CA LYS A 37 1.14 -6.80 -4.53
C LYS A 37 0.69 -7.66 -3.36
N LEU A 38 0.67 -7.10 -2.15
CA LEU A 38 0.16 -7.78 -0.98
C LEU A 38 -1.33 -8.15 -1.11
N LYS A 39 -2.16 -7.29 -1.74
CA LYS A 39 -3.56 -7.60 -2.09
C LYS A 39 -3.65 -8.89 -2.92
N HIS A 40 -2.81 -9.00 -3.93
CA HIS A 40 -2.78 -10.13 -4.85
C HIS A 40 -2.34 -11.42 -4.14
N LEU A 41 -1.30 -11.34 -3.29
CA LEU A 41 -0.84 -12.47 -2.46
C LEU A 41 -1.89 -12.90 -1.42
N MET A 42 -2.68 -11.97 -0.90
CA MET A 42 -3.78 -12.26 0.03
C MET A 42 -5.02 -12.86 -0.66
N GLY A 43 -5.06 -12.91 -2.00
CA GLY A 43 -6.23 -13.39 -2.75
C GLY A 43 -7.49 -12.56 -2.47
N VAL A 44 -7.33 -11.29 -2.08
CA VAL A 44 -8.45 -10.38 -1.82
C VAL A 44 -8.90 -9.77 -3.15
N ASP A 45 -9.39 -10.63 -4.03
CA ASP A 45 -10.18 -10.22 -5.18
C ASP A 45 -11.55 -9.81 -4.65
N THR A 46 -11.71 -8.50 -4.41
CA THR A 46 -12.90 -7.64 -4.29
C THR A 46 -14.27 -8.14 -3.77
N GLU A 47 -14.52 -9.43 -3.52
CA GLU A 47 -15.82 -10.04 -3.24
C GLU A 47 -15.80 -11.14 -2.17
N VAL A 48 -14.67 -11.47 -1.51
CA VAL A 48 -14.63 -12.63 -0.63
C VAL A 48 -14.89 -12.30 0.84
N LYS A 49 -16.04 -12.77 1.33
CA LYS A 49 -16.48 -12.87 2.73
C LYS A 49 -15.32 -13.13 3.70
N HIS A 50 -15.03 -12.12 4.52
CA HIS A 50 -14.08 -12.17 5.62
C HIS A 50 -14.49 -13.23 6.66
N SER A 51 -13.99 -14.46 6.52
CA SER A 51 -14.02 -15.44 7.61
C SER A 51 -12.79 -15.20 8.50
N PRO A 52 -12.95 -14.83 9.78
CA PRO A 52 -11.84 -14.48 10.68
C PRO A 52 -10.85 -15.63 10.91
N ARG A 53 -11.24 -16.86 10.56
CA ARG A 53 -10.40 -18.07 10.66
C ARG A 53 -9.39 -18.23 9.51
N LEU A 54 -9.62 -17.61 8.35
CA LEU A 54 -8.68 -17.65 7.22
C LEU A 54 -7.55 -16.61 7.36
N ALA A 55 -7.80 -15.50 8.05
CA ALA A 55 -6.80 -14.43 8.22
C ALA A 55 -5.55 -14.89 8.98
N LYS A 56 -5.68 -15.77 9.98
CA LYS A 56 -4.54 -16.24 10.80
C LYS A 56 -3.68 -17.30 10.10
N THR A 57 -4.26 -18.05 9.17
CA THR A 57 -3.53 -19.04 8.35
C THR A 57 -2.86 -18.37 7.15
N SER A 58 -3.43 -17.27 6.68
CA SER A 58 -2.93 -16.47 5.57
C SER A 58 -1.61 -15.76 5.89
N THR A 59 -1.45 -15.20 7.09
CA THR A 59 -0.24 -14.40 7.40
C THR A 59 1.05 -15.20 7.35
N ALA A 60 1.05 -16.46 7.83
CA ALA A 60 2.23 -17.31 7.78
C ALA A 60 2.55 -17.77 6.34
N ALA A 61 1.52 -18.00 5.52
CA ALA A 61 1.68 -18.32 4.11
C ALA A 61 2.24 -17.12 3.32
N ILE A 62 1.72 -15.91 3.58
CA ILE A 62 2.20 -14.66 2.97
C ILE A 62 3.65 -14.38 3.36
N CYS A 63 4.00 -14.56 4.63
CA CYS A 63 5.36 -14.36 5.12
C CYS A 63 6.37 -15.40 4.61
N ALA A 64 5.90 -16.56 4.13
CA ALA A 64 6.72 -17.60 3.54
C ALA A 64 6.74 -17.53 2.00
N ASP A 65 6.01 -16.59 1.41
CA ASP A 65 5.89 -16.44 -0.03
C ASP A 65 7.17 -15.78 -0.61
N PRO A 66 7.82 -16.36 -1.62
CA PRO A 66 9.04 -15.83 -2.20
C PRO A 66 8.82 -14.53 -3.00
N ASP A 67 7.59 -14.22 -3.42
CA ASP A 67 7.24 -12.99 -4.12
C ASP A 67 6.89 -11.84 -3.15
N LEU A 68 7.00 -12.08 -1.84
CA LEU A 68 6.75 -11.05 -0.83
C LEU A 68 7.80 -9.94 -0.90
N PRO A 69 7.38 -8.66 -1.02
CA PRO A 69 8.29 -7.53 -0.96
C PRO A 69 9.12 -7.53 0.34
N THR A 70 10.42 -7.27 0.22
CA THR A 70 11.38 -7.32 1.35
C THR A 70 10.99 -6.40 2.50
N GLU A 71 10.24 -5.34 2.22
CA GLU A 71 9.73 -4.41 3.23
C GLU A 71 8.79 -5.11 4.22
N PHE A 72 7.90 -5.99 3.75
CA PHE A 72 6.98 -6.75 4.62
C PHE A 72 7.68 -7.87 5.39
N LEU A 73 8.87 -8.27 4.96
CA LEU A 73 9.68 -9.30 5.63
C LEU A 73 10.09 -8.84 7.04
N THR A 74 10.36 -7.54 7.21
CA THR A 74 10.61 -6.94 8.53
C THR A 74 9.36 -6.95 9.41
N LEU A 75 8.17 -6.73 8.83
CA LEU A 75 6.90 -6.87 9.53
C LEU A 75 6.64 -8.32 9.96
N CYS A 76 6.93 -9.29 9.10
CA CYS A 76 6.76 -10.72 9.37
C CYS A 76 7.61 -11.20 10.56
N GLN A 77 8.76 -10.57 10.81
CA GLN A 77 9.63 -10.87 11.96
C GLN A 77 9.15 -10.20 13.26
N SER A 78 8.22 -9.24 13.18
CA SER A 78 7.66 -8.56 14.35
C SER A 78 6.61 -9.41 15.06
N LYS A 79 6.55 -9.33 16.40
CA LYS A 79 5.57 -10.05 17.24
C LYS A 79 4.10 -9.68 16.92
N GLY A 80 3.86 -8.58 16.22
CA GLY A 80 2.54 -8.09 15.79
C GLY A 80 2.19 -8.36 14.33
N ALA A 81 3.03 -9.09 13.58
CA ALA A 81 2.92 -9.27 12.13
C ALA A 81 1.50 -9.57 11.63
N ALA A 82 0.82 -10.51 12.30
CA ALA A 82 -0.48 -10.99 11.87
C ALA A 82 -1.56 -9.89 11.92
N MET A 83 -1.53 -9.03 12.95
CA MET A 83 -2.49 -7.94 13.11
C MET A 83 -2.21 -6.81 12.11
N SER A 84 -0.94 -6.44 11.96
CA SER A 84 -0.51 -5.42 10.99
C SER A 84 -0.82 -5.86 9.56
N LEU A 85 -0.49 -7.10 9.17
CA LEU A 85 -0.81 -7.64 7.85
C LEU A 85 -2.32 -7.72 7.62
N SER A 86 -3.12 -8.07 8.62
CA SER A 86 -4.59 -8.06 8.46
C SER A 86 -5.14 -6.67 8.18
N ARG A 87 -4.60 -5.63 8.84
CA ARG A 87 -4.97 -4.23 8.61
C ARG A 87 -4.49 -3.74 7.24
N LEU A 88 -3.25 -4.09 6.88
CA LEU A 88 -2.73 -3.84 5.55
C LEU A 88 -3.57 -4.52 4.46
N GLY A 89 -4.05 -5.74 4.68
CA GLY A 89 -4.93 -6.44 3.73
C GLY A 89 -6.24 -5.69 3.49
N LEU A 90 -6.82 -5.13 4.55
CA LEU A 90 -8.02 -4.28 4.45
C LEU A 90 -7.75 -2.97 3.69
N LEU A 91 -6.59 -2.34 3.96
CA LEU A 91 -6.13 -1.15 3.24
C LEU A 91 -5.80 -1.47 1.78
N ALA A 92 -5.21 -2.63 1.51
CA ALA A 92 -4.85 -3.12 0.18
C ALA A 92 -6.09 -3.41 -0.67
N ALA A 93 -7.16 -3.96 -0.07
CA ALA A 93 -8.46 -4.10 -0.71
C ALA A 93 -9.06 -2.75 -1.13
N ARG A 94 -8.62 -1.65 -0.51
CA ARG A 94 -9.07 -0.28 -0.74
C ARG A 94 -7.92 0.61 -1.22
N ALA A 95 -6.93 0.05 -1.92
CA ALA A 95 -5.75 0.78 -2.37
C ALA A 95 -6.11 2.02 -3.22
N ASP A 96 -7.21 1.96 -3.98
CA ASP A 96 -7.73 3.07 -4.78
C ASP A 96 -8.11 4.29 -3.91
N LEU A 97 -8.55 4.05 -2.66
CA LEU A 97 -8.85 5.11 -1.71
C LEU A 97 -7.57 5.74 -1.12
N CYS A 98 -6.43 5.04 -1.16
CA CYS A 98 -5.15 5.66 -0.83
C CYS A 98 -4.64 6.56 -1.96
N GLU A 99 -4.95 6.29 -3.22
CA GLU A 99 -4.58 7.18 -4.33
C GLU A 99 -5.24 8.56 -4.23
N ILE A 100 -6.46 8.60 -3.70
CA ILE A 100 -7.18 9.86 -3.42
C ILE A 100 -6.99 10.34 -1.98
N CYS A 101 -6.03 9.76 -1.23
CA CYS A 101 -5.67 10.20 0.11
C CYS A 101 -6.83 10.22 1.11
N ALA A 102 -7.79 9.30 0.98
CA ALA A 102 -9.01 9.29 1.80
C ALA A 102 -8.79 8.74 3.23
N TYR A 103 -7.66 8.08 3.50
CA TYR A 103 -7.32 7.57 4.83
C TYR A 103 -6.02 8.18 5.35
N ALA A 104 -5.98 8.48 6.65
CA ALA A 104 -4.80 9.00 7.35
C ALA A 104 -3.60 8.03 7.34
N ALA A 105 -3.84 6.74 7.06
CA ALA A 105 -2.77 5.77 6.85
C ALA A 105 -2.02 6.00 5.54
N CYS A 106 -2.62 6.66 4.55
CA CYS A 106 -1.99 6.99 3.28
C CYS A 106 -1.22 8.31 3.46
N THR A 107 0.09 8.23 3.37
CA THR A 107 1.07 9.30 3.54
C THR A 107 1.76 9.60 2.21
N GLY A 108 2.48 10.73 2.12
CA GLY A 108 3.07 11.17 0.85
C GLY A 108 2.08 11.89 -0.07
N CYS A 109 0.85 12.12 0.39
CA CYS A 109 -0.07 13.06 -0.23
C CYS A 109 0.26 14.49 0.23
N LEU A 110 0.30 15.43 -0.71
CA LEU A 110 0.37 16.87 -0.52
C LEU A 110 -0.93 17.28 0.17
N PHE A 111 -0.92 17.14 1.49
CA PHE A 111 -1.90 17.75 2.36
C PHE A 111 -1.74 19.27 2.19
N ARG A 112 -2.44 19.83 1.20
CA ARG A 112 -2.63 21.27 1.09
C ARG A 112 -3.59 21.65 2.22
N SER A 113 -3.03 21.97 3.38
CA SER A 113 -3.75 22.74 4.41
C SER A 113 -4.05 24.15 3.92
#